data_AF-A0A507D044-F1
#
_entry.id   AF-A0A507D044-F1
#
_cell.length_a   1.000
_cell.length_b   1.000
_cell.length_c   1.000
_cell.angle_alpha   90.00
_cell.angle_beta   90.00
_cell.angle_gamma   90.00
#
_symmetry.space_group_name_H-M   'P 1'
#
loop_
_entity.id
_entity.type
_entity.pdbx_description
1 polymer ?
#
loop_
_entity_poly.entity_id
_entity_poly.type
_entity_poly.pdbx_seq_one_letter_code
_entity_poly.pdbx_strand_id
1 'polypeptide(L)'
;MTKSFAVVLLVAGALLDSCWSSSDHHLQGRDEESVVQKRPPSHPQDTEKYTAQVPLGLPDFQPDSDYLQRSLVIDYIDSDQDPCLMHEKCLSGPGRRKILRFSTKVHNIGNGDAHLGRPPADRYSPNNPPYFHFDECHHHWHFVAYADYQLLDQNRQVVLEGHKNGFCLEDLQCAPGYQPKYDCTNQGISVGCSDIYERELACQWIDITDLERRPGYTPYTPYILAVTINRQGFFPEVTTSNNVAYATAIIANIPERPPGLQGHISLPQGWLSPENTRGGPQSAHEL
;
A
#
# COMPACT_ATOMS: atom_id res chain seq x y z
N MET A 1 -34.78 -34.01 -35.45
CA MET A 1 -35.77 -33.75 -34.39
C MET A 1 -35.71 -32.27 -34.05
N THR A 2 -36.63 -31.50 -34.63
CA THR A 2 -36.83 -30.06 -34.47
C THR A 2 -37.72 -29.80 -33.26
N LYS A 3 -37.35 -28.87 -32.37
CA LYS A 3 -38.31 -28.11 -31.55
C LYS A 3 -37.80 -26.69 -31.31
N SER A 4 -38.43 -25.75 -32.01
CA SER A 4 -38.55 -24.33 -31.67
C SER A 4 -39.62 -24.16 -30.59
N PHE A 5 -39.43 -23.19 -29.68
CA PHE A 5 -40.44 -22.34 -29.02
C PHE A 5 -39.64 -21.19 -28.37
N ALA A 6 -40.11 -19.98 -28.11
CA ALA A 6 -41.11 -19.07 -28.68
C ALA A 6 -40.94 -17.78 -27.84
N VAL A 7 -40.95 -16.63 -28.51
CA VAL A 7 -40.81 -15.28 -27.91
C VAL A 7 -42.07 -14.93 -27.13
N VAL A 8 -41.92 -14.27 -25.97
CA VAL A 8 -42.98 -13.45 -25.36
C VAL A 8 -42.40 -12.09 -24.99
N LEU A 9 -42.77 -11.08 -25.78
CA LEU A 9 -42.74 -9.65 -25.42
C LEU A 9 -44.03 -9.34 -24.65
N LEU A 10 -43.93 -8.58 -23.55
CA LEU A 10 -45.03 -7.78 -23.02
C LEU A 10 -44.49 -6.41 -22.61
N VAL A 11 -45.18 -5.38 -23.10
CA VAL A 11 -44.92 -3.95 -22.94
C VAL A 11 -46.00 -3.34 -22.03
N ALA A 12 -45.62 -2.24 -21.38
CA ALA A 12 -46.45 -1.10 -20.94
C ALA A 12 -46.85 -1.00 -19.45
N GLY A 13 -46.68 0.22 -18.92
CA GLY A 13 -47.59 0.76 -17.89
C GLY A 13 -46.92 1.58 -16.80
N ALA A 14 -46.65 2.86 -17.06
CA ALA A 14 -46.38 3.88 -16.04
C ALA A 14 -47.70 4.31 -15.35
N LEU A 15 -47.68 4.56 -14.04
CA LEU A 15 -48.60 5.48 -13.36
C LEU A 15 -47.93 6.11 -12.12
N LEU A 16 -47.87 7.44 -12.14
CA LEU A 16 -47.77 8.34 -11.00
C LEU A 16 -49.12 8.36 -10.28
N ASP A 17 -49.14 8.47 -8.95
CA ASP A 17 -49.96 9.47 -8.26
C ASP A 17 -49.73 9.54 -6.75
N SER A 18 -50.21 10.64 -6.19
CA SER A 18 -49.76 11.32 -4.99
C SER A 18 -50.78 11.22 -3.84
N CYS A 19 -50.35 11.67 -2.65
CA CYS A 19 -51.14 12.24 -1.54
C CYS A 19 -51.90 11.32 -0.54
N TRP A 20 -51.56 11.52 0.74
CA TRP A 20 -52.47 11.66 1.90
C TRP A 20 -51.63 12.28 3.03
N SER A 21 -51.82 13.53 3.49
CA SER A 21 -52.94 14.28 4.08
C SER A 21 -52.67 14.50 5.57
N SER A 22 -52.71 15.78 5.96
CA SER A 22 -52.54 16.34 7.29
C SER A 22 -53.74 16.05 8.21
N SER A 23 -53.54 16.36 9.50
CA SER A 23 -54.63 16.87 10.35
C SER A 23 -54.08 17.86 11.39
N ASP A 24 -54.65 19.07 11.33
CA ASP A 24 -54.50 20.22 12.20
C ASP A 24 -55.05 19.99 13.62
N HIS A 25 -54.57 20.77 14.60
CA HIS A 25 -55.44 21.34 15.62
C HIS A 25 -54.89 22.65 16.25
N HIS A 26 -55.65 23.72 15.97
CA HIS A 26 -56.06 24.82 16.84
C HIS A 26 -55.09 25.88 17.40
N LEU A 27 -55.42 27.13 17.05
CA LEU A 27 -54.88 28.42 17.46
C LEU A 27 -55.65 29.02 18.65
N GLN A 28 -54.93 29.71 19.55
CA GLN A 28 -55.27 30.90 20.37
C GLN A 28 -54.07 31.07 21.33
N GLY A 29 -53.31 32.15 21.50
CA GLY A 29 -53.38 33.58 21.21
C GLY A 29 -52.77 34.31 22.44
N ARG A 30 -51.97 35.39 22.23
CA ARG A 30 -51.25 36.28 23.21
C ARG A 30 -49.81 35.87 23.55
N ASP A 31 -48.78 36.72 23.58
CA ASP A 31 -48.63 38.19 23.52
C ASP A 31 -47.35 38.56 22.72
N GLU A 32 -47.38 39.70 22.02
CA GLU A 32 -46.21 40.31 21.37
C GLU A 32 -45.29 40.96 22.40
N GLU A 33 -44.00 40.59 22.39
CA GLU A 33 -42.95 41.45 22.95
C GLU A 33 -41.82 41.61 21.94
N SER A 34 -41.57 42.87 21.62
CA SER A 34 -40.71 43.38 20.57
C SER A 34 -39.22 43.17 20.87
N VAL A 35 -38.48 42.55 19.95
CA VAL A 35 -37.04 42.78 19.81
C VAL A 35 -36.74 43.21 18.37
N VAL A 36 -36.39 44.48 18.25
CA VAL A 36 -35.97 45.19 17.04
C VAL A 36 -34.90 44.39 16.30
N GLN A 37 -35.20 43.98 15.07
CA GLN A 37 -34.21 43.53 14.10
C GLN A 37 -33.29 44.71 13.75
N LYS A 38 -32.05 44.71 14.27
CA LYS A 38 -31.01 45.61 13.75
C LYS A 38 -30.57 45.09 12.37
N ARG A 39 -30.85 45.86 11.31
CA ARG A 39 -30.19 45.72 10.01
C ARG A 39 -28.68 45.98 10.17
N PRO A 40 -27.79 45.15 9.60
CA PRO A 40 -26.36 45.48 9.55
C PRO A 40 -26.11 46.63 8.56
N PRO A 41 -25.11 47.49 8.83
CA PRO A 41 -24.76 48.61 7.95
C PRO A 41 -24.11 48.11 6.66
N SER A 42 -24.49 48.70 5.53
CA SER A 42 -23.85 48.53 4.23
C SER A 42 -22.54 49.32 4.18
N HIS A 43 -21.40 48.65 4.34
CA HIS A 43 -20.08 49.18 3.96
C HIS A 43 -19.27 48.08 3.24
N PRO A 44 -18.64 48.34 2.09
CA PRO A 44 -18.09 47.30 1.23
C PRO A 44 -16.59 47.09 1.50
N GLN A 45 -16.21 46.33 2.52
CA GLN A 45 -14.83 45.83 2.70
C GLN A 45 -14.76 44.55 3.58
N ASP A 46 -15.55 43.51 3.28
CA ASP A 46 -15.34 42.21 3.96
C ASP A 46 -15.90 40.99 3.17
N THR A 47 -15.69 40.97 1.85
CA THR A 47 -16.07 39.82 0.99
C THR A 47 -14.93 38.83 0.74
N GLU A 48 -13.97 38.69 1.66
CA GLU A 48 -12.87 37.71 1.55
C GLU A 48 -12.76 36.80 2.78
N LYS A 49 -13.86 36.13 3.15
CA LYS A 49 -13.80 35.08 4.18
C LYS A 49 -14.53 33.79 3.85
N TYR A 50 -14.55 33.45 2.56
CA TYR A 50 -14.85 32.10 2.10
C TYR A 50 -14.14 31.82 0.76
N THR A 51 -12.82 31.83 0.78
CA THR A 51 -11.99 31.42 -0.35
C THR A 51 -11.30 30.09 -0.01
N ALA A 52 -11.83 29.03 -0.65
CA ALA A 52 -11.23 27.73 -0.92
C ALA A 52 -10.72 26.89 0.28
N GLN A 53 -11.29 25.68 0.44
CA GLN A 53 -10.49 24.54 0.90
C GLN A 53 -9.22 24.54 0.05
N VAL A 54 -8.06 24.79 0.67
CA VAL A 54 -6.77 24.46 0.03
C VAL A 54 -6.92 23.00 -0.41
N PRO A 55 -6.74 22.65 -1.69
CA PRO A 55 -6.72 21.25 -2.07
C PRO A 55 -5.65 20.60 -1.20
N LEU A 56 -6.04 19.66 -0.34
CA LEU A 56 -5.08 18.79 0.33
C LEU A 56 -4.25 18.18 -0.80
N GLY A 57 -2.96 18.53 -0.86
CA GLY A 57 -2.07 17.95 -1.85
C GLY A 57 -2.15 16.43 -1.74
N LEU A 58 -2.12 15.74 -2.87
CA LEU A 58 -2.11 14.29 -2.92
C LEU A 58 -0.68 13.79 -3.17
N PRO A 59 -0.30 12.64 -2.61
CA PRO A 59 0.92 11.96 -3.02
C PRO A 59 0.83 11.49 -4.48
N ASP A 60 1.99 11.15 -5.05
CA ASP A 60 2.12 10.47 -6.33
C ASP A 60 3.33 9.53 -6.19
N PHE A 61 3.08 8.24 -6.06
CA PHE A 61 4.13 7.25 -5.87
C PHE A 61 4.78 6.89 -7.20
N GLN A 62 6.09 7.07 -7.24
CA GLN A 62 6.92 6.65 -8.35
C GLN A 62 8.00 5.68 -7.84
N PRO A 63 7.82 4.36 -7.98
CA PRO A 63 8.88 3.40 -7.71
C PRO A 63 10.00 3.50 -8.75
N ASP A 64 11.24 3.41 -8.30
CA ASP A 64 12.45 3.54 -9.11
C ASP A 64 12.83 2.19 -9.77
N SER A 65 12.66 2.11 -11.09
CA SER A 65 12.99 0.92 -11.89
C SER A 65 14.50 0.66 -11.98
N ASP A 66 15.32 1.70 -11.97
CA ASP A 66 16.77 1.59 -12.06
C ASP A 66 17.36 1.04 -10.76
N TYR A 67 16.84 1.52 -9.63
CA TYR A 67 17.18 1.02 -8.29
C TYR A 67 16.74 -0.45 -8.12
N LEU A 68 15.54 -0.79 -8.60
CA LEU A 68 15.06 -2.18 -8.65
C LEU A 68 15.98 -3.08 -9.50
N GLN A 69 16.32 -2.65 -10.72
CA GLN A 69 17.11 -3.45 -11.65
C GLN A 69 18.53 -3.73 -11.15
N ARG A 70 19.18 -2.75 -10.51
CA ARG A 70 20.58 -2.86 -10.06
C ARG A 70 20.75 -3.67 -8.77
N SER A 71 19.67 -3.88 -8.01
CA SER A 71 19.68 -4.58 -6.72
C SER A 71 19.32 -6.06 -6.81
N LEU A 72 18.91 -6.55 -8.00
CA LEU A 72 18.57 -7.96 -8.22
C LEU A 72 19.72 -8.89 -7.81
N VAL A 73 19.41 -9.88 -6.97
CA VAL A 73 20.35 -10.94 -6.58
C VAL A 73 19.61 -12.25 -6.36
N ILE A 74 20.21 -13.36 -6.77
CA ILE A 74 19.71 -14.70 -6.43
C ILE A 74 20.23 -15.05 -5.04
N ASP A 75 19.33 -15.50 -4.18
CA ASP A 75 19.68 -15.98 -2.85
C ASP A 75 18.96 -17.30 -2.55
N TYR A 76 19.40 -17.98 -1.50
CA TYR A 76 18.77 -19.17 -0.98
C TYR A 76 18.46 -18.97 0.49
N ILE A 77 17.23 -19.29 0.88
CA ILE A 77 16.79 -19.22 2.27
C ILE A 77 16.20 -20.57 2.67
N ASP A 78 16.46 -20.99 3.90
CA ASP A 78 15.84 -22.20 4.44
C ASP A 78 14.65 -21.80 5.29
N SER A 79 13.44 -22.20 4.89
CA SER A 79 12.21 -21.86 5.63
C SER A 79 12.21 -22.42 7.04
N ASP A 80 13.00 -23.45 7.31
CA ASP A 80 13.02 -24.12 8.60
C ASP A 80 13.71 -23.26 9.68
N GLN A 81 14.46 -22.23 9.27
CA GLN A 81 15.03 -21.24 10.18
C GLN A 81 14.00 -20.20 10.64
N ASP A 82 12.97 -19.96 9.83
CA ASP A 82 11.96 -18.95 10.09
C ASP A 82 10.60 -19.37 9.47
N PRO A 83 9.76 -20.06 10.25
CA PRO A 83 8.42 -20.47 9.81
C PRO A 83 7.49 -19.30 9.47
N CYS A 84 7.78 -18.09 9.99
CA CYS A 84 6.97 -16.89 9.76
C CYS A 84 6.98 -16.50 8.28
N LEU A 85 8.09 -16.73 7.57
CA LEU A 85 8.20 -16.47 6.13
C LEU A 85 7.20 -17.27 5.29
N MET A 86 6.77 -18.45 5.75
CA MET A 86 5.69 -19.20 5.10
C MET A 86 4.32 -18.70 5.55
N HIS A 87 4.15 -18.38 6.84
CA HIS A 87 2.88 -17.86 7.37
C HIS A 87 2.47 -16.56 6.67
N GLU A 88 3.45 -15.68 6.45
CA GLU A 88 3.29 -14.43 5.72
C GLU A 88 3.30 -14.58 4.20
N LYS A 89 3.42 -15.82 3.69
CA LYS A 89 3.45 -16.15 2.25
C LYS A 89 4.61 -15.52 1.48
N CYS A 90 5.72 -15.23 2.16
CA CYS A 90 6.96 -14.77 1.54
C CYS A 90 7.73 -15.93 0.90
N LEU A 91 7.48 -17.16 1.35
CA LEU A 91 7.97 -18.40 0.75
C LEU A 91 6.78 -19.30 0.40
N SER A 92 6.87 -20.01 -0.73
CA SER A 92 5.77 -20.84 -1.24
C SER A 92 5.75 -22.27 -0.70
N GLY A 93 6.72 -22.64 0.14
CA GLY A 93 6.76 -23.95 0.78
C GLY A 93 7.99 -24.15 1.67
N PRO A 94 8.14 -25.36 2.23
CA PRO A 94 9.21 -25.67 3.17
C PRO A 94 10.56 -25.96 2.51
N GLY A 95 11.58 -26.11 3.35
CA GLY A 95 12.97 -26.41 3.03
C GLY A 95 13.74 -25.26 2.38
N ARG A 96 14.83 -25.60 1.71
CA ARG A 96 15.67 -24.62 0.99
C ARG A 96 14.94 -24.06 -0.23
N ARG A 97 14.69 -22.76 -0.21
CA ARG A 97 14.00 -21.97 -1.24
C ARG A 97 14.99 -21.14 -2.03
N LYS A 98 14.81 -21.09 -3.35
CA LYS A 98 15.52 -20.15 -4.24
C LYS A 98 14.68 -18.89 -4.38
N ILE A 99 15.26 -17.74 -4.08
CA ILE A 99 14.54 -16.46 -4.09
C ILE A 99 15.24 -15.45 -5.01
N LEU A 100 14.45 -14.62 -5.68
CA LEU A 100 14.91 -13.42 -6.38
C LEU A 100 14.73 -12.23 -5.43
N ARG A 101 15.82 -11.78 -4.81
CA ARG A 101 15.85 -10.61 -3.93
C ARG A 101 16.07 -9.33 -4.74
N PHE A 102 15.55 -8.22 -4.23
CA PHE A 102 15.68 -6.91 -4.85
C PHE A 102 15.39 -5.81 -3.83
N SER A 103 15.89 -4.60 -4.04
CA SER A 103 15.53 -3.43 -3.23
C SER A 103 14.45 -2.61 -3.96
N THR A 104 13.61 -1.90 -3.21
CA THR A 104 12.63 -0.97 -3.77
C THR A 104 12.88 0.42 -3.21
N LYS A 105 12.83 1.43 -4.07
CA LYS A 105 12.83 2.83 -3.67
C LYS A 105 11.59 3.48 -4.28
N VAL A 106 10.79 4.13 -3.45
CA VAL A 106 9.51 4.71 -3.85
C VAL A 106 9.53 6.19 -3.53
N HIS A 107 9.48 7.02 -4.56
CA HIS A 107 9.43 8.46 -4.42
C HIS A 107 7.98 8.93 -4.23
N ASN A 108 7.76 9.93 -3.39
CA ASN A 108 6.55 10.75 -3.47
C ASN A 108 6.84 12.02 -4.28
N ILE A 109 6.40 12.02 -5.54
CA ILE A 109 6.57 13.13 -6.49
C ILE A 109 5.31 14.00 -6.62
N GLY A 110 4.34 13.79 -5.73
CA GLY A 110 3.06 14.50 -5.74
C GLY A 110 3.18 15.95 -5.27
N ASN A 111 2.03 16.52 -4.92
CA ASN A 111 1.97 17.87 -4.35
C ASN A 111 1.55 17.87 -2.87
N GLY A 112 1.44 16.69 -2.25
CA GLY A 112 1.22 16.54 -0.82
C GLY A 112 1.84 15.25 -0.27
N ASP A 113 1.79 15.15 1.06
CA ASP A 113 2.36 14.03 1.79
C ASP A 113 1.45 12.79 1.69
N ALA A 114 2.04 11.60 1.58
CA ALA A 114 1.34 10.37 1.90
C ALA A 114 1.36 10.20 3.41
N HIS A 115 0.23 10.44 4.09
CA HIS A 115 0.16 10.29 5.54
C HIS A 115 -0.59 9.02 5.93
N LEU A 116 0.12 8.11 6.62
CA LEU A 116 -0.47 6.88 7.16
C LEU A 116 -0.87 7.04 8.63
N GLY A 117 -0.03 7.74 9.40
CA GLY A 117 -0.23 7.96 10.83
C GLY A 117 0.46 6.92 11.71
N ARG A 118 0.05 6.86 12.97
CA ARG A 118 0.61 5.92 13.94
C ARG A 118 -0.06 4.55 13.84
N PRO A 119 0.68 3.45 14.04
CA PRO A 119 0.05 2.14 14.22
C PRO A 119 -1.02 2.16 15.33
N PRO A 120 -2.08 1.34 15.22
CA PRO A 120 -3.15 1.35 16.21
C PRO A 120 -2.65 0.93 17.60
N ALA A 121 -3.15 1.60 18.64
CA ALA A 121 -2.73 1.31 20.02
C ALA A 121 -3.31 -0.01 20.58
N ASP A 122 -4.45 -0.47 20.05
CA ASP A 122 -5.12 -1.70 20.47
C ASP A 122 -5.41 -2.59 19.27
N ARG A 123 -4.78 -3.77 19.21
CA ARG A 123 -4.98 -4.74 18.12
C ARG A 123 -6.37 -5.35 18.03
N TYR A 124 -7.14 -5.31 19.11
CA TYR A 124 -8.48 -5.89 19.15
C TYR A 124 -9.59 -4.87 18.88
N SER A 125 -9.23 -3.60 18.66
CA SER A 125 -10.20 -2.56 18.32
C SER A 125 -10.85 -2.86 16.97
N PRO A 126 -12.20 -2.90 16.89
CA PRO A 126 -12.91 -3.13 15.63
C PRO A 126 -12.81 -1.94 14.66
N ASN A 127 -12.29 -0.79 15.12
CA ASN A 127 -12.15 0.43 14.34
C ASN A 127 -10.71 0.66 13.85
N ASN A 128 -9.85 -0.36 13.92
CA ASN A 128 -8.50 -0.26 13.38
C ASN A 128 -8.56 0.00 11.87
N PRO A 129 -7.72 0.91 11.34
CA PRO A 129 -7.71 1.18 9.91
C PRO A 129 -7.40 -0.11 9.13
N PRO A 130 -8.10 -0.34 8.00
CA PRO A 130 -8.04 -1.63 7.29
C PRO A 130 -6.68 -1.95 6.67
N TYR A 131 -5.78 -0.97 6.64
CA TYR A 131 -4.44 -1.07 6.07
C TYR A 131 -3.36 -1.45 7.10
N PHE A 132 -3.70 -1.51 8.38
CA PHE A 132 -2.84 -2.10 9.41
C PHE A 132 -3.29 -3.53 9.71
N HIS A 133 -2.34 -4.47 9.65
CA HIS A 133 -2.54 -5.84 10.08
C HIS A 133 -1.55 -6.16 11.19
N PHE A 134 -2.07 -6.69 12.29
CA PHE A 134 -1.19 -7.14 13.35
C PHE A 134 -0.62 -8.49 12.95
N ASP A 135 0.70 -8.53 12.81
CA ASP A 135 1.40 -9.77 12.51
C ASP A 135 1.54 -10.61 13.77
N GLU A 136 0.96 -11.81 13.77
CA GLU A 136 0.98 -12.71 14.93
C GLU A 136 2.31 -13.47 15.05
N CYS A 137 3.11 -13.53 13.99
CA CYS A 137 4.44 -14.13 14.01
C CYS A 137 5.45 -13.21 14.72
N HIS A 138 5.34 -11.92 14.43
CA HIS A 138 6.30 -10.88 14.80
C HIS A 138 5.80 -9.94 15.91
N HIS A 139 4.52 -10.05 16.26
CA HIS A 139 3.86 -9.27 17.31
C HIS A 139 3.96 -7.74 17.12
N HIS A 140 3.96 -7.27 15.87
CA HIS A 140 3.86 -5.85 15.54
C HIS A 140 2.91 -5.58 14.38
N TRP A 141 2.64 -4.29 14.12
CA TRP A 141 1.78 -3.89 13.01
C TRP A 141 2.55 -3.84 11.70
N HIS A 142 2.04 -4.56 10.70
CA HIS A 142 2.40 -4.40 9.30
C HIS A 142 1.45 -3.41 8.62
N PHE A 143 2.00 -2.63 7.69
CA PHE A 143 1.20 -1.91 6.70
C PHE A 143 1.00 -2.82 5.49
N VAL A 144 -0.23 -3.31 5.30
CA VAL A 144 -0.50 -4.37 4.31
C VAL A 144 -0.59 -3.81 2.90
N ALA A 145 -0.04 -4.56 1.95
CA ALA A 145 -0.18 -4.31 0.52
C ALA A 145 0.35 -2.95 0.04
N TYR A 146 1.48 -2.52 0.62
CA TYR A 146 2.23 -1.39 0.07
C TYR A 146 2.75 -1.68 -1.34
N ALA A 147 3.30 -2.91 -1.52
CA ALA A 147 3.90 -3.33 -2.78
C ALA A 147 3.49 -4.76 -3.14
N ASP A 148 2.94 -4.91 -4.34
CA ASP A 148 2.66 -6.19 -4.99
C ASP A 148 3.81 -6.54 -5.95
N TYR A 149 4.28 -7.79 -5.88
CA TYR A 149 5.37 -8.29 -6.71
C TYR A 149 4.85 -9.32 -7.69
N GLN A 150 5.15 -9.14 -8.98
CA GLN A 150 4.78 -10.09 -10.00
C GLN A 150 5.99 -10.40 -10.88
N LEU A 151 6.26 -11.68 -11.10
CA LEU A 151 7.15 -12.12 -12.15
C LEU A 151 6.31 -12.45 -13.38
N LEU A 152 6.51 -11.70 -14.46
CA LEU A 152 5.75 -11.81 -15.69
C LEU A 152 6.57 -12.51 -16.78
N ASP A 153 5.89 -13.26 -17.65
CA ASP A 153 6.48 -13.76 -18.90
C ASP A 153 6.56 -12.65 -19.97
N GLN A 154 7.10 -13.00 -21.14
CA GLN A 154 7.22 -12.07 -22.28
C GLN A 154 5.87 -11.59 -22.83
N ASN A 155 4.78 -12.29 -22.54
CA ASN A 155 3.41 -11.93 -22.93
C ASN A 155 2.71 -11.12 -21.82
N ARG A 156 3.45 -10.67 -20.79
CA ARG A 156 2.95 -9.97 -19.60
C ARG A 156 1.93 -10.79 -18.80
N GLN A 157 1.98 -12.12 -18.90
CA GLN A 157 1.19 -12.99 -18.04
C GLN A 157 1.93 -13.23 -16.74
N VAL A 158 1.19 -13.23 -15.63
CA VAL A 158 1.74 -13.50 -14.30
C VAL A 158 2.17 -14.96 -14.22
N VAL A 159 3.43 -15.19 -13.86
CA VAL A 159 4.03 -16.52 -13.69
C VAL A 159 4.14 -16.87 -12.21
N LEU A 160 4.62 -15.90 -11.42
CA LEU A 160 4.73 -15.99 -9.96
C LEU A 160 4.29 -14.66 -9.36
N GLU A 161 3.77 -14.74 -8.14
CA GLU A 161 3.41 -13.58 -7.33
C GLU A 161 4.16 -13.65 -6.02
N GLY A 162 4.42 -12.48 -5.46
CA GLY A 162 4.84 -12.26 -4.11
C GLY A 162 4.30 -10.91 -3.66
N HIS A 163 4.59 -10.54 -2.44
CA HIS A 163 4.15 -9.27 -1.88
C HIS A 163 5.08 -8.87 -0.76
N LYS A 164 4.98 -7.60 -0.40
CA LYS A 164 5.55 -7.09 0.84
C LYS A 164 4.44 -6.64 1.78
N ASN A 165 4.38 -7.29 2.92
CA ASN A 165 3.81 -6.69 4.12
C ASN A 165 4.82 -5.61 4.56
N GLY A 166 4.47 -4.34 4.44
CA GLY A 166 5.35 -3.22 4.78
C GLY A 166 5.67 -3.22 6.27
N PHE A 167 6.93 -2.92 6.63
CA PHE A 167 7.37 -2.72 8.01
C PHE A 167 6.95 -1.35 8.54
N CYS A 168 7.33 -0.28 7.84
CA CYS A 168 6.83 1.07 8.07
C CYS A 168 7.00 1.94 6.81
N LEU A 169 6.27 3.06 6.70
CA LEU A 169 6.53 4.11 5.70
C LEU A 169 7.28 5.27 6.38
N GLU A 170 8.49 5.57 5.92
CA GLU A 170 9.33 6.63 6.48
C GLU A 170 10.14 7.40 5.42
N ASP A 171 10.59 8.60 5.80
CA ASP A 171 11.38 9.46 4.92
C ASP A 171 12.88 9.13 5.00
N LEU A 172 13.36 8.14 4.22
CA LEU A 172 14.77 7.72 4.24
C LEU A 172 15.70 8.59 3.38
N GLN A 173 15.17 9.18 2.31
CA GLN A 173 15.93 10.09 1.46
C GLN A 173 15.03 11.19 0.90
N CYS A 174 15.48 12.44 0.97
CA CYS A 174 14.75 13.59 0.40
C CYS A 174 15.57 14.32 -0.66
N ALA A 175 14.89 14.84 -1.68
CA ALA A 175 15.51 15.71 -2.68
C ALA A 175 15.96 17.04 -2.03
N PRO A 176 16.97 17.73 -2.61
CA PRO A 176 17.43 19.01 -2.09
C PRO A 176 16.28 20.02 -1.94
N GLY A 177 16.17 20.62 -0.74
CA GLY A 177 15.12 21.58 -0.42
C GLY A 177 13.88 20.98 0.25
N TYR A 178 13.74 19.65 0.27
CA TYR A 178 12.70 18.94 1.02
C TYR A 178 13.24 18.44 2.37
N GLN A 179 12.36 18.30 3.36
CA GLN A 179 12.71 17.89 4.71
C GLN A 179 11.90 16.64 5.09
N PRO A 180 12.53 15.65 5.74
CA PRO A 180 11.82 14.48 6.27
C PRO A 180 10.89 14.90 7.41
N LYS A 181 9.73 14.25 7.51
CA LYS A 181 8.71 14.47 8.55
C LYS A 181 8.22 13.16 9.18
N TYR A 182 8.30 12.06 8.45
CA TYR A 182 7.74 10.78 8.85
C TYR A 182 8.82 9.75 9.16
N ASP A 183 8.52 8.90 10.13
CA ASP A 183 9.34 7.81 10.61
C ASP A 183 8.45 6.60 10.94
N CYS A 184 9.02 5.49 11.41
CA CYS A 184 8.22 4.32 11.77
C CYS A 184 7.20 4.57 12.92
N THR A 185 7.35 5.65 13.70
CA THR A 185 6.39 6.02 14.77
C THR A 185 5.19 6.76 14.22
N ASN A 186 5.42 7.74 13.34
CA ASN A 186 4.40 8.49 12.63
C ASN A 186 4.63 8.35 11.13
N GLN A 187 3.93 7.38 10.53
CA GLN A 187 4.29 6.86 9.22
C GLN A 187 3.73 7.71 8.08
N GLY A 188 4.48 7.75 6.99
CA GLY A 188 4.18 8.47 5.78
C GLY A 188 5.39 8.67 4.88
N ILE A 189 5.17 9.29 3.72
CA ILE A 189 6.23 9.74 2.81
C ILE A 189 5.95 11.19 2.46
N SER A 190 6.83 12.08 2.91
CA SER A 190 6.75 13.51 2.64
C SER A 190 6.88 13.78 1.15
N VAL A 191 6.23 14.85 0.68
CA VAL A 191 6.45 15.34 -0.68
C VAL A 191 7.94 15.58 -0.93
N GLY A 192 8.46 15.06 -2.04
CA GLY A 192 9.87 15.16 -2.42
C GLY A 192 10.82 14.21 -1.66
N CYS A 193 10.29 13.34 -0.81
CA CYS A 193 11.03 12.28 -0.14
C CYS A 193 10.73 10.91 -0.73
N SER A 194 11.49 9.91 -0.29
CA SER A 194 11.35 8.52 -0.71
C SER A 194 11.56 7.55 0.44
N ASP A 195 10.77 6.50 0.42
CA ASP A 195 10.92 5.31 1.25
C ASP A 195 11.75 4.26 0.50
N ILE A 196 12.56 3.49 1.23
CA ILE A 196 13.54 2.54 0.69
C ILE A 196 13.51 1.25 1.49
N TYR A 197 13.20 0.15 0.80
CA TYR A 197 13.27 -1.19 1.35
C TYR A 197 14.43 -1.93 0.70
N GLU A 198 15.44 -2.21 1.49
CA GLU A 198 16.63 -2.92 1.02
C GLU A 198 16.38 -4.42 0.90
N ARG A 199 17.03 -5.05 -0.08
CA ARG A 199 16.91 -6.47 -0.41
C ARG A 199 17.25 -7.43 0.75
N GLU A 200 17.96 -6.94 1.76
CA GLU A 200 18.28 -7.69 2.98
C GLU A 200 17.09 -7.82 3.94
N LEU A 201 16.02 -7.03 3.77
CA LEU A 201 14.84 -7.10 4.61
C LEU A 201 14.01 -8.37 4.36
N ALA A 202 13.24 -8.82 5.37
CA ALA A 202 12.36 -9.97 5.23
C ALA A 202 11.26 -9.71 4.19
N CYS A 203 10.88 -10.74 3.44
CA CYS A 203 9.88 -10.70 2.36
C CYS A 203 10.22 -9.75 1.19
N GLN A 204 11.45 -9.25 1.11
CA GLN A 204 11.89 -8.40 0.03
C GLN A 204 12.41 -9.22 -1.17
N TRP A 205 11.56 -10.14 -1.65
CA TRP A 205 11.87 -11.08 -2.73
C TRP A 205 10.62 -11.71 -3.36
N ILE A 206 10.80 -12.45 -4.46
CA ILE A 206 9.85 -13.47 -4.95
C ILE A 206 10.49 -14.86 -4.77
N ASP A 207 9.75 -15.82 -4.22
CA ASP A 207 10.14 -17.23 -4.23
C ASP A 207 10.03 -17.80 -5.65
N ILE A 208 11.18 -18.14 -6.23
CA ILE A 208 11.32 -18.66 -7.59
C ILE A 208 11.71 -20.14 -7.61
N THR A 209 11.56 -20.86 -6.49
CA THR A 209 11.96 -22.27 -6.34
C THR A 209 11.34 -23.14 -7.42
N ASP A 210 10.06 -22.93 -7.73
CA ASP A 210 9.32 -23.73 -8.71
C ASP A 210 9.37 -23.18 -10.13
N LEU A 211 10.10 -22.07 -10.37
CA LEU A 211 10.20 -21.46 -11.69
C LEU A 211 10.81 -22.42 -12.72
N GLU A 212 11.78 -23.24 -12.29
CA GLU A 212 12.44 -24.22 -13.17
C GLU A 212 11.53 -25.37 -13.64
N ARG A 213 10.42 -25.60 -12.93
CA ARG A 213 9.45 -26.65 -13.27
C ARG A 213 8.46 -26.19 -14.35
N ARG A 214 8.48 -24.90 -14.71
CA ARG A 214 7.58 -24.34 -15.72
C ARG A 214 7.94 -24.86 -17.11
N PRO A 215 6.94 -25.22 -17.94
CA PRO A 215 7.19 -25.58 -19.34
C PRO A 215 7.91 -24.47 -20.09
N GLY A 216 8.98 -24.82 -20.82
CA GLY A 216 9.78 -23.86 -21.59
C GLY A 216 10.75 -23.01 -20.77
N TYR A 217 10.88 -23.26 -19.46
CA TYR A 217 11.92 -22.64 -18.66
C TYR A 217 13.31 -23.03 -19.15
N THR A 218 14.18 -22.03 -19.25
CA THR A 218 15.63 -22.16 -19.23
C THR A 218 16.17 -21.08 -18.28
N PRO A 219 17.39 -21.23 -17.75
CA PRO A 219 18.03 -20.17 -16.98
C PRO A 219 18.17 -18.84 -17.75
N TYR A 220 18.12 -18.87 -19.08
CA TYR A 220 18.20 -17.70 -19.97
C TYR A 220 16.83 -17.18 -20.43
N THR A 221 15.73 -17.80 -20.01
CA THR A 221 14.38 -17.33 -20.36
C THR A 221 14.17 -15.96 -19.72
N PRO A 222 13.84 -14.92 -20.52
CA PRO A 222 13.63 -13.58 -20.00
C PRO A 222 12.25 -13.46 -19.36
N TYR A 223 12.24 -12.90 -18.15
CA TYR A 223 11.06 -12.49 -17.41
C TYR A 223 11.10 -10.99 -17.12
N ILE A 224 9.97 -10.45 -16.68
CA ILE A 224 9.85 -9.07 -16.23
C ILE A 224 9.40 -9.11 -14.77
N LEU A 225 10.23 -8.62 -13.86
CA LEU A 225 9.80 -8.31 -12.50
C LEU A 225 9.01 -7.00 -12.55
N ALA A 226 7.78 -7.01 -12.05
CA ALA A 226 6.93 -5.84 -11.88
C ALA A 226 6.66 -5.64 -10.38
N VAL A 227 6.98 -4.46 -9.88
CA VAL A 227 6.66 -4.02 -8.51
C VAL A 227 5.62 -2.92 -8.60
N THR A 228 4.41 -3.19 -8.14
CA THR A 228 3.29 -2.23 -8.15
C THR A 228 3.07 -1.67 -6.76
N ILE A 229 3.12 -0.35 -6.62
CA ILE A 229 2.87 0.36 -5.36
C ILE A 229 1.40 0.75 -5.26
N ASN A 230 0.82 0.62 -4.06
CA ASN A 230 -0.53 1.08 -3.74
C ASN A 230 -1.61 0.52 -4.72
N ARG A 231 -1.49 -0.75 -5.12
CA ARG A 231 -2.40 -1.37 -6.09
C ARG A 231 -3.85 -1.36 -5.64
N GLN A 232 -4.07 -1.44 -4.34
CA GLN A 232 -5.38 -1.46 -3.69
C GLN A 232 -5.96 -0.04 -3.53
N GLY A 233 -5.19 1.01 -3.80
CA GLY A 233 -5.65 2.40 -3.77
C GLY A 233 -5.92 2.93 -2.35
N PHE A 234 -5.14 2.50 -1.36
CA PHE A 234 -5.28 2.97 0.02
C PHE A 234 -4.92 4.45 0.16
N PHE A 235 -3.89 4.89 -0.56
CA PHE A 235 -3.59 6.31 -0.70
C PHE A 235 -4.30 6.84 -1.94
N PRO A 236 -5.12 7.91 -1.82
CA PRO A 236 -5.52 8.69 -2.98
C PRO A 236 -4.30 9.38 -3.55
N GLU A 237 -4.04 9.20 -4.84
CA GLU A 237 -2.88 9.77 -5.53
C GLU A 237 -3.29 10.75 -6.62
N VAL A 238 -2.37 11.65 -7.01
CA VAL A 238 -2.55 12.54 -8.16
C VAL A 238 -2.84 11.73 -9.42
N THR A 239 -2.12 10.61 -9.60
CA THR A 239 -2.31 9.63 -10.65
C THR A 239 -1.77 8.28 -10.17
N THR A 240 -2.28 7.18 -10.73
CA THR A 240 -1.76 5.83 -10.47
C THR A 240 -1.04 5.25 -11.70
N SER A 241 -0.82 6.06 -12.74
CA SER A 241 -0.30 5.60 -14.05
C SER A 241 1.18 5.17 -14.02
N ASN A 242 1.90 5.56 -12.98
CA ASN A 242 3.34 5.41 -12.80
C ASN A 242 3.68 4.59 -11.55
N ASN A 243 2.71 3.89 -10.96
CA ASN A 243 2.88 3.10 -9.74
C ASN A 243 3.65 1.79 -9.95
N VAL A 244 4.17 1.53 -11.15
CA VAL A 244 4.83 0.26 -11.45
C VAL A 244 6.28 0.49 -11.85
N ALA A 245 7.19 -0.14 -11.10
CA ALA A 245 8.58 -0.30 -11.51
C ALA A 245 8.77 -1.65 -12.20
N TYR A 246 9.59 -1.66 -13.25
CA TYR A 246 9.90 -2.85 -14.03
C TYR A 246 11.39 -3.14 -14.02
N ALA A 247 11.76 -4.41 -13.90
CA ALA A 247 13.11 -4.89 -14.11
C ALA A 247 13.12 -6.13 -15.00
N THR A 248 14.10 -6.23 -15.88
CA THR A 248 14.36 -7.45 -16.64
C THR A 248 15.02 -8.48 -15.75
N ALA A 249 14.48 -9.69 -15.71
CA ALA A 249 15.00 -10.81 -14.95
C ALA A 249 15.35 -11.97 -15.89
N ILE A 250 16.65 -12.15 -16.13
CA ILE A 250 17.21 -13.36 -16.75
C ILE A 250 18.01 -14.07 -15.67
N ILE A 251 17.48 -15.16 -15.12
CA ILE A 251 18.00 -15.78 -13.89
C ILE A 251 19.50 -16.11 -13.99
N ALA A 252 19.97 -16.58 -15.14
CA ALA A 252 21.39 -16.88 -15.37
C ALA A 252 22.32 -15.66 -15.36
N ASN A 253 21.79 -14.44 -15.56
CA ASN A 253 22.57 -13.21 -15.60
C ASN A 253 22.53 -12.44 -14.28
N ILE A 254 21.71 -12.88 -13.32
CA ILE A 254 21.58 -12.24 -12.01
C ILE A 254 22.66 -12.86 -11.10
N PRO A 255 23.48 -12.03 -10.42
CA PRO A 255 24.51 -12.55 -9.53
C PRO A 255 23.89 -13.35 -8.37
N GLU A 256 24.57 -14.40 -7.94
CA GLU A 256 24.22 -15.10 -6.71
C GLU A 256 24.86 -14.40 -5.50
N ARG A 257 24.14 -14.38 -4.38
CA ARG A 257 24.64 -13.86 -3.11
C ARG A 257 25.79 -14.75 -2.61
N PRO A 258 26.91 -14.18 -2.14
CA PRO A 258 28.05 -14.97 -1.68
C PRO A 258 27.66 -15.96 -0.58
N PRO A 259 28.22 -17.19 -0.53
CA PRO A 259 27.80 -18.23 0.41
C PRO A 259 27.73 -17.80 1.88
N GLY A 260 28.67 -16.96 2.35
CA GLY A 260 28.68 -16.47 3.74
C GLY A 260 27.62 -15.42 4.08
N LEU A 261 26.85 -14.96 3.09
CA LEU A 261 25.76 -13.98 3.26
C LEU A 261 24.40 -14.54 2.83
N GLN A 262 24.35 -15.81 2.38
CA GLN A 262 23.09 -16.41 1.91
C GLN A 262 22.08 -16.53 3.05
N GLY A 263 20.82 -16.27 2.74
CA GLY A 263 19.72 -16.37 3.69
C GLY A 263 19.72 -15.29 4.78
N HIS A 264 20.73 -14.43 4.88
CA HIS A 264 20.79 -13.39 5.90
C HIS A 264 19.67 -12.37 5.69
N ILE A 265 18.87 -12.18 6.74
CA ILE A 265 17.82 -11.18 6.85
C ILE A 265 18.28 -10.10 7.85
N SER A 266 18.12 -8.84 7.48
CA SER A 266 18.43 -7.69 8.34
C SER A 266 17.16 -7.12 8.97
N LEU A 267 17.31 -6.54 10.17
CA LEU A 267 16.28 -5.71 10.80
C LEU A 267 16.10 -4.38 10.05
N PRO A 268 14.89 -3.80 10.03
CA PRO A 268 14.64 -2.47 9.46
C PRO A 268 15.40 -1.36 10.22
N GLN A 269 15.84 -0.33 9.50
CA GLN A 269 16.70 0.73 10.07
C GLN A 269 15.96 1.66 11.07
N GLY A 270 14.67 1.96 10.86
CA GLY A 270 13.90 2.89 11.70
C GLY A 270 13.50 2.41 13.10
N TRP A 271 13.66 1.12 13.41
CA TRP A 271 13.24 0.54 14.70
C TRP A 271 14.31 0.60 15.81
N LEU A 272 15.52 1.08 15.50
CA LEU A 272 16.63 1.20 16.46
C LEU A 272 16.61 2.50 17.30
N SER A 273 15.58 3.35 17.15
CA SER A 273 15.45 4.59 17.92
C SER A 273 15.25 4.31 19.43
N PRO A 274 15.87 5.07 20.35
CA PRO A 274 15.86 4.80 21.80
C PRO A 274 14.47 4.73 22.45
N GLU A 275 13.43 5.27 21.80
CA GLU A 275 12.06 5.20 22.29
C GLU A 275 11.42 3.81 22.11
N ASN A 276 11.92 3.02 21.15
CA ASN A 276 11.41 1.70 20.80
C ASN A 276 12.13 0.54 21.53
N THR A 277 13.27 0.81 22.18
CA THR A 277 14.13 -0.19 22.83
C THR A 277 13.78 -0.51 24.28
N ARG A 278 12.62 -0.05 24.79
CA ARG A 278 12.15 -0.40 26.15
C ARG A 278 11.68 -1.86 26.29
N GLY A 279 11.77 -2.66 25.23
CA GLY A 279 11.34 -4.05 25.16
C GLY A 279 12.47 -5.09 25.06
N GLY A 280 13.59 -4.96 25.78
CA GLY A 280 14.59 -6.04 25.91
C GLY A 280 15.31 -6.43 24.59
N PRO A 281 16.29 -7.35 24.64
CA PRO A 281 17.05 -7.75 23.46
C PRO A 281 16.22 -8.71 22.60
N GLN A 282 15.64 -8.21 21.51
CA GLN A 282 14.95 -9.03 20.52
C GLN A 282 15.92 -9.43 19.41
N SER A 283 15.99 -10.72 19.13
CA SER A 283 16.79 -11.29 18.05
C SER A 283 16.16 -10.94 16.69
N ALA A 284 16.97 -10.95 15.61
CA ALA A 284 16.53 -10.66 14.23
C ALA A 284 15.48 -11.65 13.66
N HIS A 285 15.01 -12.58 14.48
CA HIS A 285 14.05 -13.64 14.18
C HIS A 285 12.92 -13.75 15.22
N GLU A 286 12.85 -12.83 16.19
CA GLU A 286 11.74 -12.71 17.15
C GLU A 286 10.95 -11.40 16.95
N LEU A 287 11.04 -10.85 15.74
CA LEU A 287 10.43 -9.62 15.26
C LEU A 287 10.11 -9.75 13.78
#